data_AF-A0A1V9W1Q8-F1
#
_entry.id   AF-A0A1V9W1Q8-F1
#
_cell.length_a   1.000
_cell.length_b   1.000
_cell.length_c   1.000
_cell.angle_alpha   90.00
_cell.angle_beta   90.00
_cell.angle_gamma   90.00
#
_symmetry.space_group_name_H-M   'P 1'
#
loop_
_entity.id
_entity.type
_entity.pdbx_description
1 polymer ?
#
loop_
_entity_poly.entity_id
_entity_poly.type
_entity_poly.pdbx_seq_one_letter_code
_entity_poly.pdbx_strand_id
1 'polypeptide(L)'
;MKYCSKCGSSSNENSKFCGNCGEAFSNKIQELINQNENVKSIKNEPVIISNKDIPGFKKQIIIVSTILILLFTYSMIDMWKKHQSQVAHEKLELEKKKKEEEELNKKNKILDDAENKAKFVINRMQKELGETVEIIYDKETKTVKAESQFRMQNPNDMGKKATEDVLTPFLQDAKDLKEQSPDHSYKIEFYYKNDPQNKYIIINDGNFMGGEWFKYLSGQVVKQIF
;
A
#
# COMPACT_ATOMS: atom_id res chain seq x y z
N MET A 1 -32.74 -26.14 -20.84
CA MET A 1 -31.77 -25.18 -20.24
C MET A 1 -31.56 -24.03 -21.19
N LYS A 2 -31.26 -22.82 -20.71
CA LYS A 2 -30.96 -21.65 -21.55
C LYS A 2 -29.57 -21.09 -21.27
N TYR A 3 -28.97 -20.44 -22.27
CA TYR A 3 -27.62 -19.88 -22.19
C TYR A 3 -27.68 -18.37 -22.18
N CYS A 4 -26.85 -17.75 -21.33
CA CYS A 4 -26.74 -16.29 -21.30
C CYS A 4 -26.09 -15.77 -22.58
N SER A 5 -26.75 -14.82 -23.26
CA SER A 5 -26.21 -14.15 -24.45
C SER A 5 -24.96 -13.33 -24.19
N LYS A 6 -24.72 -12.94 -22.92
CA LYS A 6 -23.59 -12.09 -22.51
C LYS A 6 -22.38 -12.88 -22.00
N CYS A 7 -22.58 -13.98 -21.28
CA CYS A 7 -21.48 -14.73 -20.65
C CYS A 7 -21.45 -16.23 -20.99
N GLY A 8 -22.39 -16.73 -21.80
CA GLY A 8 -22.42 -18.13 -22.24
C GLY A 8 -22.74 -19.16 -21.16
N SER A 9 -22.97 -18.76 -19.91
CA SER A 9 -23.27 -19.69 -18.80
C SER A 9 -24.67 -20.28 -18.96
N SER A 10 -24.81 -21.58 -18.65
CA SER A 10 -26.09 -22.27 -18.63
C SER A 10 -26.93 -21.85 -17.41
N SER A 11 -28.24 -21.85 -17.57
CA SER A 11 -29.20 -21.54 -16.52
C SER A 11 -30.48 -22.35 -16.71
N ASN A 12 -31.22 -22.51 -15.62
CA ASN A 12 -32.53 -23.16 -15.63
C ASN A 12 -33.50 -22.36 -16.52
N GLU A 13 -34.43 -23.04 -17.18
CA GLU A 13 -35.32 -22.42 -18.17
C GLU A 13 -36.19 -21.30 -17.55
N ASN A 14 -36.55 -21.44 -16.27
CA ASN A 14 -37.37 -20.48 -15.53
C ASN A 14 -36.60 -19.32 -14.90
N SER A 15 -35.27 -19.27 -15.00
CA SER A 15 -34.47 -18.21 -14.38
C SER A 15 -34.71 -16.87 -15.08
N LYS A 16 -35.18 -15.83 -14.38
CA LYS A 16 -35.38 -14.49 -14.97
C LYS A 16 -34.07 -13.76 -15.25
N PHE A 17 -33.01 -14.09 -14.51
CA PHE A 17 -31.68 -13.50 -14.62
C PHE A 17 -30.60 -14.58 -14.65
N CYS A 18 -29.46 -14.27 -15.27
CA CYS A 18 -28.29 -15.12 -15.26
C CYS A 18 -27.64 -15.10 -13.87
N GLY A 19 -27.48 -16.28 -13.25
CA GLY A 19 -26.84 -16.39 -11.93
C GLY A 19 -25.36 -16.02 -11.90
N ASN A 20 -24.70 -15.94 -13.06
CA ASN A 20 -23.27 -15.63 -13.15
C ASN A 20 -22.98 -14.14 -13.41
N CYS A 21 -23.72 -13.50 -14.33
CA CYS A 21 -23.44 -12.11 -14.72
C CYS A 21 -24.59 -11.12 -14.47
N GLY A 22 -25.72 -11.58 -13.93
CA GLY A 22 -26.88 -10.75 -13.60
C GLY A 22 -27.72 -10.28 -14.80
N GLU A 23 -27.36 -10.67 -16.03
CA GLU A 23 -28.10 -10.28 -17.24
C GLU A 23 -29.53 -10.83 -17.23
N ALA A 24 -30.52 -9.99 -17.57
CA ALA A 24 -31.91 -10.41 -17.66
C ALA A 24 -32.14 -11.27 -18.91
N PHE A 25 -32.77 -12.42 -18.74
CA PHE A 25 -33.27 -13.19 -19.87
C PHE A 25 -34.55 -12.50 -20.37
N SER A 26 -34.46 -11.82 -21.52
CA SER A 26 -35.57 -11.06 -22.09
C SER A 26 -36.73 -11.98 -22.50
N ASN A 27 -37.77 -12.07 -21.67
CA ASN A 27 -39.00 -12.84 -21.91
C ASN A 27 -39.95 -12.13 -22.89
N LYS A 28 -39.45 -11.59 -24.01
CA LYS A 28 -40.26 -10.76 -24.92
C LYS A 28 -41.11 -11.50 -25.94
N ILE A 29 -41.20 -12.84 -25.86
CA ILE A 29 -41.92 -13.66 -26.87
C ILE A 29 -43.24 -14.25 -26.34
N GLN A 30 -43.45 -14.36 -25.03
CA GLN A 30 -44.66 -15.02 -24.49
C GLN A 30 -45.89 -14.12 -24.32
N GLU A 31 -45.77 -12.79 -24.41
CA GLU A 31 -46.93 -11.88 -24.38
C GLU A 31 -47.55 -11.62 -25.77
N LEU A 32 -46.89 -12.01 -26.87
CA LEU A 32 -47.41 -11.81 -28.23
C LEU A 32 -48.27 -12.98 -28.75
N ILE A 33 -48.38 -14.09 -28.01
CA ILE A 33 -49.05 -15.31 -28.49
C ILE A 33 -50.54 -15.38 -28.11
N ASN A 34 -51.00 -14.63 -27.10
CA ASN A 34 -52.39 -14.71 -26.61
C ASN A 34 -53.39 -13.69 -27.21
N GLN A 35 -53.04 -12.97 -28.29
CA GLN A 35 -53.95 -11.99 -28.92
C GLN A 35 -54.20 -12.19 -30.43
N ASN A 36 -53.87 -13.34 -31.02
CA ASN A 36 -54.05 -13.55 -32.47
C ASN A 36 -54.89 -14.78 -32.86
N GLU A 37 -55.98 -15.07 -32.14
CA GLU A 37 -57.12 -15.79 -32.73
C GLU A 37 -58.14 -14.79 -33.30
N ASN A 38 -57.82 -14.21 -34.46
CA ASN A 38 -58.75 -13.72 -35.50
C ASN A 38 -58.13 -12.59 -36.33
N VAL A 39 -57.14 -12.87 -37.19
CA VAL A 39 -57.02 -12.09 -38.44
C VAL A 39 -56.52 -13.01 -39.54
N LYS A 40 -57.34 -13.10 -40.59
CA LYS A 40 -57.07 -13.76 -41.88
C LYS A 40 -55.68 -13.42 -42.43
N SER A 41 -55.05 -14.46 -42.96
CA SER A 41 -54.02 -14.44 -44.01
C SER A 41 -54.16 -13.25 -44.97
N ILE A 42 -53.16 -12.37 -44.99
CA ILE A 42 -52.90 -11.45 -46.09
C ILE A 42 -51.57 -11.88 -46.72
N LYS A 43 -51.67 -12.22 -47.99
CA LYS A 43 -50.58 -12.64 -48.87
C LYS A 43 -49.51 -11.55 -48.94
N ASN A 44 -48.26 -11.98 -48.99
CA ASN A 44 -47.13 -11.14 -49.35
C ASN A 44 -47.34 -10.59 -50.76
N GLU A 45 -47.71 -9.32 -50.85
CA GLU A 45 -47.69 -8.54 -52.07
C GLU A 45 -46.45 -7.64 -51.98
N PRO A 46 -45.52 -7.68 -52.96
CA PRO A 46 -44.37 -6.80 -52.94
C PRO A 46 -44.88 -5.36 -53.03
N VAL A 47 -44.63 -4.58 -51.99
CA VAL A 47 -44.84 -3.13 -52.01
C VAL A 47 -43.89 -2.55 -53.04
N ILE A 48 -44.37 -2.45 -54.28
CA ILE A 48 -43.76 -1.62 -55.31
C ILE A 48 -43.96 -0.19 -54.84
N ILE A 49 -42.93 0.36 -54.19
CA ILE A 49 -42.83 1.80 -53.97
C ILE A 49 -42.71 2.41 -55.35
N SER A 50 -43.84 2.83 -55.91
CA SER A 50 -43.90 3.67 -57.08
C SER A 50 -43.16 4.96 -56.72
N ASN A 51 -41.94 5.12 -57.24
CA ASN A 51 -41.23 6.38 -57.28
C ASN A 51 -42.09 7.38 -58.07
N LYS A 52 -43.02 8.04 -57.38
CA LYS A 52 -43.52 9.32 -57.85
C LYS A 52 -42.40 10.33 -57.65
N ASP A 53 -41.73 10.68 -58.75
CA ASP A 53 -40.84 11.81 -58.83
C ASP A 53 -41.63 13.08 -58.48
N ILE A 54 -41.58 13.46 -57.21
CA ILE A 54 -41.98 14.77 -56.71
C ILE A 54 -40.72 15.64 -56.74
N PRO A 55 -40.59 16.61 -57.66
CA PRO A 55 -39.41 17.46 -57.77
C PRO A 55 -39.34 18.40 -56.55
N GLY A 56 -38.55 18.01 -55.54
CA GLY A 56 -38.32 18.80 -54.33
C GLY A 56 -37.96 17.97 -53.10
N PHE A 57 -38.47 16.74 -52.98
CA PHE A 57 -38.31 15.92 -51.78
C PHE A 57 -36.90 15.31 -51.64
N LYS A 58 -36.22 14.99 -52.76
CA LYS A 58 -34.84 14.45 -52.76
C LYS A 58 -33.84 15.41 -52.11
N LYS A 59 -34.00 16.73 -52.30
CA LYS A 59 -33.11 17.74 -51.68
C LYS A 59 -33.34 17.86 -50.17
N GLN A 60 -34.58 17.79 -49.71
CA GLN A 60 -34.91 17.90 -48.28
C GLN A 60 -34.43 16.68 -47.48
N ILE A 61 -34.55 15.46 -48.01
CA ILE A 61 -34.04 14.23 -47.36
C ILE A 61 -32.51 14.28 -47.20
N ILE A 62 -31.78 14.79 -48.21
CA ILE A 62 -30.32 14.92 -48.15
C ILE A 62 -29.90 15.91 -47.05
N ILE A 63 -30.59 17.04 -46.94
CA ILE A 63 -30.29 18.06 -45.92
C ILE A 63 -30.51 17.49 -44.51
N VAL A 64 -31.65 16.83 -44.27
CA VAL A 64 -31.97 16.24 -42.95
C VAL A 64 -30.97 15.13 -42.59
N SER A 65 -30.61 14.28 -43.56
CA SER A 65 -29.60 13.22 -43.36
C SER A 65 -28.23 13.80 -42.99
N THR A 66 -27.81 14.89 -43.66
CA THR A 66 -26.52 15.53 -43.40
C THR A 66 -26.48 16.16 -42.00
N ILE A 67 -27.57 16.79 -41.56
CA ILE A 67 -27.68 17.36 -40.21
C ILE A 67 -27.58 16.25 -39.14
N LEU A 68 -28.27 15.12 -39.33
CA LEU A 68 -28.20 13.97 -38.43
C LEU A 68 -26.78 13.40 -38.31
N ILE A 69 -26.06 13.27 -39.43
CA ILE A 69 -24.67 12.79 -39.45
C ILE A 69 -23.75 13.77 -38.71
N LEU A 70 -23.94 15.08 -38.90
CA LEU A 70 -23.16 16.10 -38.18
C LEU A 70 -23.41 16.06 -36.67
N LEU A 71 -24.66 15.89 -36.23
CA LEU A 71 -24.99 15.76 -34.81
C LEU A 71 -24.39 14.48 -34.21
N PHE A 72 -24.44 13.36 -34.93
CA PHE A 72 -23.89 12.09 -34.48
C PHE A 72 -22.35 12.14 -34.37
N THR A 73 -21.68 12.69 -35.38
CA THR A 73 -20.22 12.87 -35.36
C THR A 73 -19.78 13.85 -34.26
N TYR A 74 -20.52 14.93 -34.04
CA TYR A 74 -20.27 15.84 -32.92
C TYR A 74 -20.40 15.15 -31.55
N SER A 75 -21.46 14.35 -31.35
CA SER A 75 -21.66 13.58 -30.12
C SER A 75 -20.53 12.56 -29.87
N MET A 76 -20.05 11.91 -30.93
CA MET A 76 -18.94 10.96 -30.85
C MET A 76 -17.63 11.66 -30.46
N ILE A 77 -17.39 12.87 -30.98
CA ILE A 77 -16.18 13.65 -30.67
C ILE A 77 -16.17 14.12 -29.20
N ASP A 78 -17.29 14.60 -28.67
CA ASP A 78 -17.38 15.02 -27.26
C ASP A 78 -17.16 13.84 -26.29
N MET A 79 -17.79 12.70 -26.59
CA MET A 79 -17.63 11.48 -25.80
C MET A 79 -16.20 10.94 -25.86
N TRP A 80 -15.56 10.99 -27.03
CA TRP A 80 -14.17 10.58 -27.21
C TRP A 80 -13.20 11.47 -26.46
N LYS A 81 -13.40 12.80 -26.47
CA LYS A 81 -12.57 13.73 -25.69
C LYS A 81 -12.67 13.50 -24.19
N LYS A 82 -13.87 13.26 -23.67
CA LYS A 82 -14.09 12.92 -22.25
C LYS A 82 -13.41 11.60 -21.88
N HIS A 83 -13.51 10.59 -22.74
CA HIS A 83 -12.83 9.32 -22.50
C HIS A 83 -11.31 9.49 -22.53
N GLN A 84 -10.75 10.26 -23.46
CA GLN A 84 -9.32 10.54 -23.48
C GLN A 84 -8.83 11.28 -22.24
N SER A 85 -9.58 12.26 -21.74
CA SER A 85 -9.20 12.96 -20.51
C SER A 85 -9.25 12.05 -19.28
N GLN A 86 -10.25 11.17 -19.20
CA GLN A 86 -10.35 10.18 -18.12
C GLN A 86 -9.17 9.19 -18.17
N VAL A 87 -8.87 8.63 -19.35
CA VAL A 87 -7.74 7.72 -19.53
C VAL A 87 -6.41 8.42 -19.21
N ALA A 88 -6.25 9.70 -19.56
CA ALA A 88 -5.07 10.47 -19.20
C ALA A 88 -4.94 10.66 -17.68
N HIS A 89 -6.04 10.95 -16.99
CA HIS A 89 -6.07 11.10 -15.54
C HIS A 89 -5.75 9.79 -14.82
N GLU A 90 -6.38 8.68 -15.23
CA GLU A 90 -6.14 7.35 -14.68
C GLU A 90 -4.68 6.90 -14.87
N LYS A 91 -4.10 7.16 -16.05
CA LYS A 91 -2.67 6.87 -16.30
C LYS A 91 -1.76 7.68 -15.37
N LEU A 92 -2.06 8.96 -15.18
CA LEU A 92 -1.28 9.83 -14.31
C LEU A 92 -1.39 9.42 -12.83
N GLU A 93 -2.59 9.04 -12.37
CA GLU A 93 -2.77 8.48 -11.03
C GLU A 93 -2.05 7.14 -10.85
N LEU A 94 -2.10 6.26 -11.85
CA LEU A 94 -1.41 4.97 -11.82
C LEU A 94 0.12 5.17 -11.76
N GLU A 95 0.66 6.12 -12.53
CA GLU A 95 2.09 6.45 -12.47
C GLU A 95 2.49 7.03 -11.11
N LYS A 96 1.67 7.89 -10.50
CA LYS A 96 1.91 8.39 -9.14
C LYS A 96 1.94 7.25 -8.12
N LYS A 97 0.95 6.35 -8.15
CA LYS A 97 0.90 5.18 -7.26
C LYS A 97 2.11 4.27 -7.44
N LYS A 98 2.56 4.04 -8.68
CA LYS A 98 3.77 3.26 -8.95
C LYS A 98 5.03 3.90 -8.38
N LYS A 99 5.16 5.23 -8.47
CA LYS A 99 6.29 5.96 -7.88
C LYS A 99 6.27 5.88 -6.35
N GLU A 100 5.12 6.08 -5.73
CA GLU A 100 4.93 5.95 -4.28
C GLU A 100 5.26 4.52 -3.80
N GLU A 101 4.83 3.49 -4.54
CA GLU A 101 5.14 2.09 -4.24
C GLU A 101 6.63 1.79 -4.41
N GLU A 102 7.29 2.33 -5.43
CA GLU A 102 8.74 2.18 -5.63
C GLU A 102 9.54 2.85 -4.51
N GLU A 103 9.15 4.04 -4.07
CA GLU A 103 9.75 4.73 -2.94
C GLU A 103 9.55 3.95 -1.63
N LEU A 104 8.35 3.41 -1.41
CA LEU A 104 8.05 2.56 -0.26
C LEU A 104 8.91 1.28 -0.27
N ASN A 105 9.05 0.63 -1.43
CA ASN A 105 9.89 -0.55 -1.58
C ASN A 105 11.37 -0.25 -1.34
N LYS A 106 11.88 0.90 -1.83
CA LYS A 106 13.24 1.36 -1.52
C LYS A 106 13.43 1.59 -0.03
N LYS A 107 12.47 2.24 0.63
CA LYS A 107 12.51 2.48 2.08
C LYS A 107 12.50 1.17 2.87
N ASN A 108 11.63 0.22 2.50
CA ASN A 108 11.57 -1.10 3.15
C ASN A 108 12.87 -1.87 3.01
N LYS A 109 13.49 -1.85 1.81
CA LYS A 109 14.79 -2.48 1.58
C LYS A 109 15.89 -1.91 2.49
N ILE A 110 15.91 -0.60 2.70
CA ILE A 110 16.85 0.06 3.62
C ILE A 110 16.59 -0.37 5.07
N LEU A 111 15.32 -0.47 5.47
CA LEU A 111 14.96 -0.91 6.82
C LEU A 111 15.31 -2.37 7.08
N ASP A 112 15.16 -3.25 6.09
CA ASP A 112 15.52 -4.67 6.19
C ASP A 112 17.05 -4.85 6.25
N ASP A 113 17.81 -4.08 5.48
CA ASP A 113 19.28 -4.06 5.58
C ASP A 113 19.74 -3.62 6.99
N ALA A 114 19.14 -2.55 7.51
CA ALA A 114 19.39 -2.06 8.86
C ALA A 114 19.07 -3.12 9.93
N GLU A 115 17.93 -3.80 9.81
CA GLU A 115 17.51 -4.85 10.73
C GLU A 115 18.48 -6.05 10.71
N ASN A 116 18.91 -6.48 9.52
CA ASN A 116 19.86 -7.59 9.40
C ASN A 116 21.22 -7.26 10.01
N LYS A 117 21.68 -6.01 9.88
CA LYS A 117 22.89 -5.52 10.56
C LYS A 117 22.70 -5.43 12.06
N ALA A 118 21.55 -4.94 12.52
CA ALA A 118 21.22 -4.88 13.95
C ALA A 118 21.14 -6.28 14.59
N LYS A 119 20.65 -7.30 13.88
CA LYS A 119 20.60 -8.70 14.36
C LYS A 119 21.95 -9.21 14.83
N PHE A 120 23.04 -8.86 14.15
CA PHE A 120 24.38 -9.23 14.58
C PHE A 120 24.70 -8.68 15.98
N VAL A 121 24.44 -7.39 16.21
CA VAL A 121 24.65 -6.72 17.50
C VAL A 121 23.75 -7.30 18.57
N ILE A 122 22.46 -7.47 18.25
CA ILE A 122 21.46 -8.02 19.18
C ILE A 122 21.90 -9.40 19.67
N ASN A 123 22.30 -10.29 18.75
CA ASN A 123 22.74 -11.64 19.09
C ASN A 123 24.01 -11.63 19.97
N ARG A 124 24.96 -10.73 19.70
CA ARG A 124 26.14 -10.57 20.56
C ARG A 124 25.76 -10.02 21.94
N MET A 125 24.95 -8.97 22.01
CA MET A 125 24.48 -8.39 23.27
C MET A 125 23.75 -9.43 24.13
N GLN A 126 22.85 -10.22 23.52
CA GLN A 126 22.16 -11.32 24.22
C GLN A 126 23.14 -12.37 24.77
N LYS A 127 24.20 -12.70 24.01
CA LYS A 127 25.22 -13.66 24.43
C LYS A 127 26.04 -13.13 25.62
N GLU A 128 26.38 -11.84 25.63
CA GLU A 128 27.27 -11.26 26.63
C GLU A 128 26.55 -10.79 27.91
N LEU A 129 25.34 -10.24 27.77
CA LEU A 129 24.52 -9.79 28.90
C LEU A 129 23.69 -10.91 29.54
N GLY A 130 23.58 -12.04 28.85
CA GLY A 130 22.78 -13.18 29.28
C GLY A 130 21.28 -12.89 29.33
N GLU A 131 20.53 -13.81 29.92
CA GLU A 131 19.05 -13.81 29.92
C GLU A 131 18.41 -12.71 30.77
N THR A 132 19.22 -11.95 31.50
CA THR A 132 18.75 -10.91 32.43
C THR A 132 18.49 -9.57 31.77
N VAL A 133 18.88 -9.43 30.49
CA VAL A 133 18.66 -8.24 29.68
C VAL A 133 17.87 -8.61 28.44
N GLU A 134 16.73 -7.96 28.26
CA GLU A 134 15.90 -8.08 27.07
C GLU A 134 16.38 -7.08 26.02
N ILE A 135 16.72 -7.56 24.83
CA ILE A 135 17.19 -6.72 23.73
C ILE A 135 16.08 -6.58 22.69
N ILE A 136 15.69 -5.34 22.41
CA ILE A 136 14.59 -5.00 21.50
C ILE A 136 15.14 -4.08 20.40
N TYR A 137 14.81 -4.35 19.14
CA TYR A 137 15.14 -3.45 18.03
C TYR A 137 13.91 -2.68 17.55
N ASP A 138 14.01 -1.36 17.59
CA ASP A 138 13.03 -0.44 17.05
C ASP A 138 13.38 -0.14 15.60
N LYS A 139 12.63 -0.75 14.67
CA LYS A 139 12.88 -0.67 13.22
C LYS A 139 12.64 0.74 12.68
N GLU A 140 11.70 1.49 13.25
CA GLU A 140 11.36 2.84 12.79
C GLU A 140 12.45 3.84 13.18
N THR A 141 12.91 3.78 14.43
CA THR A 141 13.94 4.68 14.94
C THR A 141 15.36 4.14 14.79
N LYS A 142 15.53 2.93 14.24
CA LYS A 142 16.81 2.21 14.09
C LYS A 142 17.58 2.12 15.42
N THR A 143 16.86 1.87 16.51
CA THR A 143 17.39 1.90 17.88
C THR A 143 17.42 0.51 18.49
N VAL A 144 18.52 0.14 19.16
CA VAL A 144 18.59 -1.09 19.96
C VAL A 144 18.34 -0.70 21.42
N LYS A 145 17.31 -1.25 22.04
CA LYS A 145 16.95 -1.03 23.45
C LYS A 145 17.39 -2.25 24.24
N ALA A 146 18.05 -2.04 25.36
CA ALA A 146 18.51 -3.08 26.27
C ALA A 146 17.83 -2.90 27.62
N GLU A 147 16.79 -3.67 27.89
CA GLU A 147 16.02 -3.59 29.13
C GLU A 147 16.59 -4.53 30.17
N SER A 148 17.02 -4.01 31.32
CA SER A 148 17.48 -4.86 32.42
C SER A 148 16.40 -5.01 33.49
N GLN A 149 16.29 -6.22 34.05
CA GLN A 149 15.48 -6.47 35.25
C GLN A 149 16.18 -6.05 36.54
N PHE A 150 17.48 -5.72 36.50
CA PHE A 150 18.20 -5.28 37.68
C PHE A 150 17.89 -3.83 37.99
N ARG A 151 17.16 -3.61 39.08
CA ARG A 151 17.01 -2.27 39.66
C ARG A 151 18.24 -1.98 40.50
N MET A 152 19.15 -1.18 39.97
CA MET A 152 20.22 -0.62 40.79
C MET A 152 19.60 0.39 41.75
N GLN A 153 19.69 0.14 43.06
CA GLN A 153 19.08 1.02 44.07
C GLN A 153 20.02 2.18 44.44
N ASN A 154 21.34 1.96 44.41
CA ASN A 154 22.34 2.98 44.72
C ASN A 154 23.46 3.06 43.67
N PRO A 155 24.05 4.26 43.45
CA PRO A 155 25.20 4.50 42.57
C PRO A 155 26.40 3.54 42.73
N ASN A 156 26.57 2.99 43.93
CA ASN A 156 27.70 2.16 44.31
C ASN A 156 27.42 0.65 44.18
N ASP A 157 26.19 0.26 43.82
CA ASP A 157 25.80 -1.16 43.73
C ASP A 157 26.51 -1.89 42.58
N MET A 158 26.88 -1.17 41.51
CA MET A 158 27.97 -1.56 40.63
C MET A 158 29.12 -0.59 40.90
N GLY A 159 30.25 -1.11 41.37
CA GLY A 159 31.47 -0.31 41.40
C GLY A 159 31.78 0.21 39.99
N LYS A 160 32.38 1.41 39.89
CA LYS A 160 32.83 2.03 38.62
C LYS A 160 33.47 1.01 37.66
N LYS A 161 34.31 0.12 38.20
CA LYS A 161 34.97 -0.94 37.45
C LYS A 161 34.00 -1.97 36.86
N ALA A 162 32.97 -2.38 37.59
CA ALA A 162 31.93 -3.27 37.06
C ALA A 162 31.12 -2.58 35.96
N THR A 163 30.85 -1.28 36.08
CA THR A 163 30.18 -0.51 35.03
C THR A 163 31.07 -0.34 33.80
N GLU A 164 32.36 -0.04 33.95
CA GLU A 164 33.33 0.04 32.86
C GLU A 164 33.56 -1.32 32.20
N ASP A 165 33.70 -2.40 32.97
CA ASP A 165 33.91 -3.76 32.46
C ASP A 165 32.66 -4.26 31.68
N VAL A 166 31.46 -3.87 32.12
CA VAL A 166 30.22 -4.17 31.39
C VAL A 166 30.07 -3.27 30.16
N LEU A 167 30.35 -1.97 30.24
CA LEU A 167 30.06 -1.04 29.14
C LEU A 167 31.13 -0.93 28.07
N THR A 168 32.39 -1.20 28.39
CA THR A 168 33.50 -1.08 27.44
C THR A 168 33.33 -1.99 26.23
N PRO A 169 32.94 -3.29 26.38
CA PRO A 169 32.61 -4.14 25.25
C PRO A 169 31.52 -3.54 24.35
N PHE A 170 30.45 -3.01 24.95
CA PHE A 170 29.34 -2.42 24.18
C PHE A 170 29.72 -1.13 23.47
N LEU A 171 30.59 -0.29 24.05
CA LEU A 171 31.11 0.90 23.39
C LEU A 171 31.97 0.54 22.19
N GLN A 172 32.80 -0.51 22.31
CA GLN A 172 33.62 -0.99 21.21
C GLN A 172 32.75 -1.63 20.11
N ASP A 173 31.81 -2.51 20.47
CA ASP A 173 30.89 -3.13 19.51
C ASP A 173 30.04 -2.11 18.77
N ALA A 174 29.58 -1.10 19.49
CA ALA A 174 28.96 0.06 18.90
C ALA A 174 29.92 0.66 17.85
N LYS A 175 31.12 1.11 18.23
CA LYS A 175 32.09 1.71 17.29
C LYS A 175 32.33 0.83 16.06
N ASP A 176 32.55 -0.47 16.25
CA ASP A 176 32.73 -1.45 15.18
C ASP A 176 31.51 -1.49 14.24
N LEU A 177 30.29 -1.41 14.79
CA LEU A 177 29.07 -1.31 13.99
C LEU A 177 28.98 -0.01 13.19
N LYS A 178 29.44 1.12 13.76
CA LYS A 178 29.46 2.41 13.04
C LYS A 178 30.42 2.33 11.87
N GLU A 179 31.56 1.71 12.10
CA GLU A 179 32.58 1.53 11.06
C GLU A 179 32.08 0.60 9.95
N GLN A 180 31.42 -0.50 10.30
CA GLN A 180 30.84 -1.44 9.35
C GLN A 180 29.59 -0.89 8.63
N SER A 181 28.92 0.11 9.21
CA SER A 181 27.69 0.68 8.68
C SER A 181 27.61 2.18 8.96
N PRO A 182 28.44 3.00 8.27
CA PRO A 182 28.58 4.43 8.55
C PRO A 182 27.28 5.23 8.35
N ASP A 183 26.45 4.77 7.40
CA ASP A 183 25.14 5.36 7.08
C ASP A 183 24.06 5.03 8.13
N HIS A 184 24.39 4.19 9.11
CA HIS A 184 23.50 3.81 10.19
C HIS A 184 23.95 4.53 11.46
N SER A 185 23.01 5.20 12.11
CA SER A 185 23.18 5.61 13.48
C SER A 185 22.46 4.58 14.35
N TYR A 186 23.10 4.16 15.41
CA TYR A 186 22.53 3.25 16.37
C TYR A 186 22.60 3.89 17.74
N LYS A 187 21.50 3.75 18.46
CA LYS A 187 21.36 4.20 19.82
C LYS A 187 21.12 2.97 20.66
N ILE A 188 21.93 2.80 21.71
CA ILE A 188 21.76 1.77 22.73
C ILE A 188 21.25 2.48 23.98
N GLU A 189 20.03 2.14 24.39
CA GLU A 189 19.44 2.68 25.61
C GLU A 189 19.31 1.56 26.63
N PHE A 190 19.91 1.75 27.80
CA PHE A 190 19.68 0.90 28.96
C PHE A 190 18.71 1.58 29.93
N TYR A 191 17.67 0.85 30.30
CA TYR A 191 16.67 1.31 31.26
C TYR A 191 16.13 0.14 32.07
N TYR A 192 15.51 0.48 33.19
CA TYR A 192 14.87 -0.49 34.06
C TYR A 192 13.58 -0.97 33.41
N LYS A 193 13.39 -2.28 33.29
CA LYS A 193 12.25 -2.89 32.57
C LYS A 193 10.88 -2.34 33.01
N ASN A 194 10.72 -2.00 34.29
CA ASN A 194 9.46 -1.47 34.84
C ASN A 194 9.46 0.06 35.01
N ASP A 195 10.50 0.77 34.56
CA ASP A 195 10.61 2.23 34.58
C ASP A 195 11.44 2.72 33.38
N PRO A 196 10.86 2.73 32.17
CA PRO A 196 11.57 3.14 30.94
C PRO A 196 11.86 4.65 30.88
N GLN A 197 11.29 5.45 31.78
CA GLN A 197 11.66 6.87 31.93
C GLN A 197 13.02 7.02 32.62
N ASN A 198 13.40 6.04 33.43
CA ASN A 198 14.69 5.99 34.12
C ASN A 198 15.77 5.34 33.24
N LYS A 199 16.18 6.07 32.20
CA LYS A 199 17.30 5.70 31.33
C LYS A 199 18.61 5.99 32.05
N TYR A 200 19.35 4.95 32.41
CA TYR A 200 20.60 5.11 33.14
C TYR A 200 21.81 5.19 32.21
N ILE A 201 21.77 4.60 31.01
CA ILE A 201 22.85 4.70 30.01
C ILE A 201 22.28 4.89 28.60
N ILE A 202 22.82 5.87 27.88
CA ILE A 202 22.55 6.10 26.47
C ILE A 202 23.91 6.12 25.74
N ILE A 203 24.07 5.22 24.78
CA ILE A 203 25.20 5.18 23.84
C ILE A 203 24.64 5.53 22.47
N ASN A 204 25.28 6.44 21.76
CA ASN A 204 24.93 6.80 20.39
C ASN A 204 26.18 6.75 19.53
N ASP A 205 26.16 5.92 18.49
CA ASP A 205 27.29 5.79 17.55
C ASP A 205 28.65 5.53 18.24
N GLY A 206 28.64 4.72 19.32
CA GLY A 206 29.86 4.36 20.05
C GLY A 206 30.33 5.42 21.02
N ASN A 207 29.58 6.52 21.12
CA ASN A 207 29.80 7.60 22.06
C ASN A 207 28.80 7.51 23.20
N PHE A 208 29.31 7.57 24.42
CA PHE A 208 28.46 7.65 25.60
C PHE A 208 27.83 9.05 25.68
N MET A 209 26.50 9.13 25.68
CA MET A 209 25.74 10.40 25.66
C MET A 209 25.23 10.82 27.04
N GLY A 210 25.16 9.90 28.01
CA GLY A 210 24.67 10.17 29.36
C GLY A 210 23.42 9.37 29.74
N GLY A 211 22.98 9.57 30.98
CA GLY A 211 21.78 8.99 31.60
C GLY A 211 21.64 9.58 33.01
N GLU A 212 20.54 9.30 33.73
CA GLU A 212 20.33 9.90 35.06
C GLU A 212 21.49 9.64 36.02
N TRP A 213 22.17 8.50 35.86
CA TRP A 213 23.36 8.11 36.58
C TRP A 213 24.64 8.87 36.19
N PHE A 214 24.76 9.34 34.95
CA PHE A 214 25.93 10.12 34.54
C PHE A 214 26.03 11.43 35.32
N LYS A 215 24.92 12.04 35.73
CA LYS A 215 24.96 13.24 36.59
C LYS A 215 25.64 12.96 37.94
N TYR A 216 25.53 11.73 38.45
CA TYR A 216 26.18 11.31 39.68
C TYR A 216 27.64 10.88 39.48
N LEU A 217 27.97 10.19 38.38
CA LEU A 217 29.36 9.83 38.04
C LEU A 217 30.20 11.04 37.61
N SER A 218 29.63 11.98 36.86
CA SER A 218 30.30 13.22 36.43
C SER A 218 30.50 14.23 37.56
N GLY A 219 29.80 14.07 38.68
CA GLY A 219 30.12 14.74 39.96
C GLY A 219 31.48 14.31 40.54
N GLN A 220 32.02 13.16 40.12
CA GLN A 220 33.39 12.74 40.35
C GLN A 220 34.15 12.65 39.02
N VAL A 221 34.55 13.81 38.49
CA VAL A 221 35.66 14.00 37.53
C VAL A 221 35.85 12.84 36.54
N VAL A 222 34.84 12.57 35.71
CA VAL A 222 35.13 11.93 34.42
C VAL A 222 35.51 13.07 33.49
N LYS A 223 36.79 13.45 33.54
CA LYS A 223 37.41 14.20 32.45
C LYS A 223 37.08 13.43 31.18
N GLN A 224 36.33 14.08 30.28
CA GLN A 224 36.19 13.69 28.89
C GLN A 224 37.57 13.29 28.37
N ILE A 225 37.72 12.01 28.04
CA ILE A 225 38.77 11.56 27.15
C ILE A 225 38.02 11.27 25.86
N PHE A 226 38.28 12.14 24.88
CA PHE A 226 37.84 12.08 23.49
C PHE A 226 38.34 10.81 22.81
#